data_AF-A0A2P4R6X5-F1
#
_entry.id   AF-A0A2P4R6X5-F1
#
_cell.length_a   1.000
_cell.length_b   1.000
_cell.length_c   1.000
_cell.angle_alpha   90.00
_cell.angle_beta   90.00
_cell.angle_gamma   90.00
#
_symmetry.space_group_name_H-M   'P 1'
#
loop_
_entity.id
_entity.type
_entity.pdbx_description
1 polymer ?
#
loop_
_entity_poly.entity_id
_entity_poly.type
_entity_poly.pdbx_seq_one_letter_code
_entity_poly.pdbx_strand_id
1 'polypeptide(L)'
;MMSITGSAYFLTITVGAIVATGIMIYLVKLSGPNSFEKKSNLNHDLQWIILGTVGAVVLQYVIGFADKLIFHASTSSQNTIGLLLMVKEYPYYFLYVMIAAPIMEEIIFRRVFFANLIKPMNVYLAAIISACLFAFMHQDTRFLVYVAMGLWFSFIYYKSKNIYVSAGSHIIMNAFVLTMGIM
;
A
#
# COMPACT_ATOMS: atom_id res chain seq x y z
N MET A 1 14.45 14.54 29.97
CA MET A 1 13.90 14.33 28.62
C MET A 1 14.52 13.07 28.08
N MET A 2 13.75 12.00 27.82
CA MET A 2 14.31 10.78 27.23
C MET A 2 14.73 11.09 25.79
N SER A 3 16.03 11.25 25.55
CA SER A 3 16.57 11.21 24.20
C SER A 3 16.51 9.75 23.77
N ILE A 4 15.40 9.35 23.15
CA ILE A 4 15.34 8.07 22.47
C ILE A 4 16.43 8.13 21.40
N THR A 5 17.56 7.43 21.62
CA THR A 5 18.56 7.20 20.59
C THR A 5 17.86 6.58 19.39
N GLY A 6 18.22 6.96 18.15
CA GLY A 6 17.47 6.58 16.95
C GLY A 6 17.07 5.10 16.90
N SER A 7 17.93 4.19 17.36
CA SER A 7 17.67 2.76 17.47
C SER A 7 16.38 2.40 18.24
N ALA A 8 16.16 2.96 19.43
CA ALA A 8 15.00 2.66 20.27
C ALA A 8 13.71 3.23 19.67
N TYR A 9 13.78 4.34 18.93
CA TYR A 9 12.64 4.93 18.22
C TYR A 9 12.17 4.00 17.10
N PHE A 10 13.09 3.61 16.20
CA PHE A 10 12.75 2.71 15.09
C PHE A 10 12.34 1.33 15.57
N LEU A 11 12.92 0.83 16.66
CA LEU A 11 12.50 -0.44 17.27
C LEU A 11 11.07 -0.35 17.78
N THR A 12 10.74 0.72 18.51
CA THR A 12 9.39 0.95 19.04
C THR A 12 8.36 1.05 17.93
N ILE A 13 8.65 1.79 16.84
CA ILE A 13 7.75 1.88 15.69
C ILE A 13 7.57 0.51 15.02
N THR A 14 8.65 -0.23 14.83
CA THR A 14 8.59 -1.55 14.17
C THR A 14 7.70 -2.51 14.96
N VAL A 15 7.95 -2.64 16.26
CA VAL A 15 7.17 -3.52 17.14
C VAL A 15 5.73 -3.05 17.22
N GLY A 16 5.51 -1.74 17.43
CA GLY A 16 4.18 -1.15 17.48
C GLY A 16 3.37 -1.39 16.21
N ALA A 17 3.99 -1.25 15.03
CA ALA A 17 3.33 -1.46 13.76
C ALA A 17 2.98 -2.94 13.50
N ILE A 18 3.85 -3.87 13.90
CA ILE A 18 3.55 -5.31 13.80
C ILE A 18 2.36 -5.66 14.70
N VAL A 19 2.35 -5.17 15.94
CA VAL A 19 1.23 -5.37 16.88
C VAL A 19 -0.05 -4.75 16.33
N ALA A 20 0.00 -3.50 15.86
CA ALA A 20 -1.14 -2.81 15.27
C ALA A 20 -1.69 -3.56 14.04
N THR A 21 -0.81 -4.06 13.16
CA THR A 21 -1.20 -4.87 12.00
C THR A 21 -1.90 -6.16 12.43
N GLY A 22 -1.36 -6.85 13.44
CA GLY A 22 -1.99 -8.05 14.01
C GLY A 22 -3.38 -7.77 14.57
N ILE A 23 -3.52 -6.66 15.32
CA ILE A 23 -4.82 -6.19 15.85
C ILE A 23 -5.77 -5.88 14.69
N MET A 24 -5.33 -5.16 13.67
CA MET A 24 -6.17 -4.82 12.51
C MET A 24 -6.64 -6.07 11.76
N ILE A 25 -5.76 -7.05 11.53
CA ILE A 25 -6.15 -8.34 10.93
C ILE A 25 -7.17 -9.07 11.81
N TYR A 26 -6.97 -9.07 13.13
CA TYR A 26 -7.92 -9.67 14.06
C TYR A 26 -9.29 -8.98 14.01
N LEU A 27 -9.32 -7.65 14.00
CA LEU A 27 -10.56 -6.87 13.87
C LEU A 27 -11.25 -7.09 12.52
N VAL A 28 -10.49 -7.24 11.43
CA VAL A 28 -11.02 -7.61 10.11
C VAL A 28 -11.71 -8.98 10.15
N LYS A 29 -11.15 -9.96 10.89
CA LYS A 29 -11.80 -11.27 11.07
C LYS A 29 -13.07 -11.16 11.91
N LEU A 30 -13.07 -10.35 12.97
CA LEU A 30 -14.24 -10.13 13.81
C LEU A 30 -15.37 -9.40 13.09
N SER A 31 -15.06 -8.42 12.23
CA SER A 31 -16.07 -7.63 11.53
C SER A 31 -16.86 -8.42 10.48
N GLY A 32 -16.36 -9.60 10.09
CA GLY A 32 -16.89 -10.35 8.94
C GLY A 32 -16.60 -9.65 7.60
N PRO A 33 -16.90 -10.33 6.47
CA PRO A 33 -16.59 -9.83 5.13
C PRO A 33 -17.47 -8.64 4.72
N ASN A 34 -16.92 -7.74 3.90
CA ASN A 34 -17.70 -6.71 3.21
C ASN A 34 -18.66 -7.34 2.16
N SER A 35 -19.69 -6.61 1.74
CA SER A 35 -20.78 -7.13 0.90
C SER A 35 -20.34 -7.81 -0.41
N PHE A 36 -19.24 -7.36 -1.00
CA PHE A 36 -18.69 -7.94 -2.24
C PHE A 36 -17.55 -8.94 -2.00
N GLU A 37 -17.00 -9.02 -0.77
CA GLU A 37 -15.94 -9.96 -0.45
C GLU A 37 -16.46 -11.40 -0.51
N LYS A 38 -15.64 -12.31 -1.05
CA LYS A 38 -16.00 -13.73 -1.17
C LYS A 38 -14.79 -14.59 -0.85
N LYS A 39 -15.03 -15.79 -0.29
CA LYS A 39 -13.99 -16.80 -0.23
C LYS A 39 -13.56 -17.16 -1.65
N SER A 40 -12.26 -17.13 -1.87
CA SER A 40 -11.60 -17.50 -3.11
C SER A 40 -10.68 -18.70 -2.89
N ASN A 41 -10.23 -19.32 -3.98
CA ASN A 41 -9.24 -20.38 -3.93
C ASN A 41 -7.84 -19.83 -4.24
N LEU A 42 -6.82 -20.60 -3.91
CA LEU A 42 -5.42 -20.19 -4.04
C LEU A 42 -5.04 -19.80 -5.47
N ASN A 43 -5.48 -20.55 -6.49
CA ASN A 43 -5.12 -20.27 -7.88
C ASN A 43 -5.68 -18.92 -8.35
N HIS A 44 -6.94 -18.64 -8.01
CA HIS A 44 -7.57 -17.36 -8.27
C HIS A 44 -6.80 -16.22 -7.58
N ASP A 45 -6.45 -16.41 -6.30
CA ASP A 45 -5.73 -15.39 -5.53
C ASP A 45 -4.34 -15.13 -6.11
N LEU A 46 -3.59 -16.17 -6.46
CA LEU A 46 -2.26 -16.03 -7.07
C LEU A 46 -2.32 -15.32 -8.43
N GLN A 47 -3.30 -15.65 -9.27
CA GLN A 47 -3.48 -14.98 -10.56
C GLN A 47 -3.70 -13.48 -10.40
N TRP A 48 -4.58 -13.09 -9.48
CA TRP A 48 -4.85 -11.68 -9.20
C TRP A 48 -3.69 -10.99 -8.48
N ILE A 49 -2.93 -11.70 -7.64
CA ILE A 49 -1.71 -11.16 -7.02
C ILE A 49 -0.67 -10.84 -8.10
N ILE A 50 -0.44 -11.75 -9.04
CA ILE A 50 0.51 -11.54 -10.14
C ILE A 50 0.05 -10.37 -11.03
N LEU A 51 -1.22 -10.38 -11.44
CA LEU A 51 -1.79 -9.30 -12.26
C LEU A 51 -1.72 -7.95 -11.54
N GLY A 52 -2.09 -7.94 -10.26
CA GLY A 52 -2.03 -6.76 -9.40
C GLY A 52 -0.62 -6.23 -9.24
N THR A 53 0.36 -7.11 -9.02
CA THR A 53 1.77 -6.74 -8.91
C THR A 53 2.29 -6.15 -10.22
N VAL A 54 2.17 -6.89 -11.33
CA VAL A 54 2.71 -6.46 -12.63
C VAL A 54 2.06 -5.15 -13.09
N GLY A 55 0.73 -5.04 -12.96
CA GLY A 55 0.03 -3.82 -13.34
C GLY A 55 0.42 -2.63 -12.46
N ALA A 56 0.64 -2.82 -11.16
CA ALA A 56 1.08 -1.74 -10.27
C ALA A 56 2.48 -1.25 -10.65
N VAL A 57 3.42 -2.16 -10.92
CA VAL A 57 4.78 -1.83 -11.39
C VAL A 57 4.72 -1.03 -12.68
N VAL A 58 3.99 -1.53 -13.69
CA VAL A 58 3.85 -0.85 -14.99
C VAL A 58 3.23 0.53 -14.81
N LEU A 59 2.14 0.63 -14.05
CA LEU A 59 1.44 1.89 -13.81
C LEU A 59 2.34 2.92 -13.13
N GLN A 60 3.11 2.53 -12.12
CA GLN A 60 4.04 3.42 -11.44
C GLN A 60 5.11 3.99 -12.39
N TYR A 61 5.70 3.17 -13.25
CA TYR A 61 6.70 3.63 -14.21
C TYR A 61 6.09 4.50 -15.32
N VAL A 62 4.93 4.11 -15.86
CA VAL A 62 4.25 4.88 -16.91
C VAL A 62 3.83 6.26 -16.40
N ILE A 63 3.16 6.33 -15.25
CA ILE A 63 2.73 7.61 -14.66
C ILE A 63 3.95 8.42 -14.22
N GLY A 64 4.97 7.78 -13.63
CA GLY A 64 6.22 8.46 -13.27
C GLY A 64 6.95 9.07 -14.45
N PHE A 65 6.97 8.38 -15.59
CA PHE A 65 7.56 8.90 -16.82
C PHE A 65 6.72 10.05 -17.41
N ALA A 66 5.39 9.92 -17.42
CA ALA A 66 4.49 10.98 -17.84
C ALA A 66 4.65 12.24 -16.98
N ASP A 67 4.73 12.11 -15.65
CA ASP A 67 4.95 13.22 -14.72
C ASP A 67 6.28 13.94 -14.99
N LYS A 68 7.34 13.19 -15.32
CA LYS A 68 8.62 13.75 -15.71
C LYS A 68 8.50 14.58 -17.00
N LEU A 69 7.81 14.06 -18.02
CA LEU A 69 7.68 14.76 -19.30
C LEU A 69 6.79 16.00 -19.22
N ILE A 70 5.65 15.90 -18.54
CA ILE A 70 4.62 16.93 -18.52
C ILE A 70 4.96 17.99 -17.47
N PHE A 71 5.28 17.56 -16.25
CA PHE A 71 5.45 18.45 -15.09
C PHE A 71 6.91 18.65 -14.69
N HIS A 72 7.86 17.99 -15.38
CA HIS A 72 9.29 18.07 -15.06
C HIS A 72 9.56 17.61 -13.61
N ALA A 73 8.71 16.71 -13.12
CA ALA A 73 8.77 16.20 -11.76
C ALA A 73 9.94 15.22 -11.58
N SER A 74 10.40 15.10 -10.34
CA SER A 74 11.39 14.08 -9.95
C SER A 74 10.82 12.67 -10.15
N THR A 75 11.59 11.81 -10.81
CA THR A 75 11.29 10.37 -10.89
C THR A 75 11.65 9.62 -9.62
N SER A 76 12.40 10.24 -8.72
CA SER A 76 12.79 9.66 -7.43
C SER A 76 11.74 9.98 -6.37
N SER A 77 11.28 8.97 -5.64
CA SER A 77 10.40 9.17 -4.48
C SER A 77 11.25 9.51 -3.26
N GLN A 78 10.95 10.66 -2.64
CA GLN A 78 11.59 11.06 -1.39
C GLN A 78 11.21 10.12 -0.25
N ASN A 79 9.96 9.64 -0.26
CA ASN A 79 9.48 8.64 0.69
C ASN A 79 10.33 7.35 0.60
N THR A 80 10.47 6.76 -0.59
CA THR A 80 11.27 5.55 -0.79
C THR A 80 12.73 5.73 -0.37
N ILE A 81 13.36 6.84 -0.74
CA ILE A 81 14.76 7.13 -0.36
C ILE A 81 14.91 7.22 1.16
N GLY A 82 14.01 7.96 1.83
CA GLY A 82 14.03 8.09 3.28
C GLY A 82 13.88 6.74 3.98
N LEU A 83 12.96 5.90 3.51
CA LEU A 83 12.76 4.56 4.06
C LEU A 83 13.97 3.65 3.84
N LEU A 84 14.59 3.68 2.65
CA LEU A 84 15.80 2.89 2.37
C LEU A 84 16.97 3.27 3.27
N LEU A 85 17.19 4.57 3.52
CA LEU A 85 18.22 5.03 4.43
C LEU A 85 17.98 4.52 5.86
N MET A 86 16.73 4.55 6.34
CA MET A 86 16.40 4.05 7.67
C MET A 86 16.48 2.52 7.76
N VAL A 87 16.12 1.79 6.72
CA VAL A 87 16.27 0.32 6.68
C VAL A 87 17.76 -0.08 6.67
N LYS A 88 18.61 0.67 5.95
CA LYS A 88 20.05 0.42 5.93
C LYS A 88 20.68 0.61 7.32
N GLU A 89 20.26 1.64 8.05
CA GLU A 89 20.73 1.91 9.41
C GLU A 89 20.10 0.96 10.45
N TYR A 90 18.82 0.62 10.28
CA TYR A 90 18.03 -0.20 11.19
C TYR A 90 17.31 -1.35 10.44
N PRO A 91 17.98 -2.48 10.16
CA PRO A 91 17.45 -3.54 9.30
C PRO A 91 16.09 -4.11 9.72
N TYR A 92 15.79 -4.15 11.03
CA TYR A 92 14.48 -4.61 11.53
C TYR A 92 13.31 -3.72 11.08
N TYR A 93 13.57 -2.44 10.79
CA TYR A 93 12.57 -1.50 10.27
C TYR A 93 12.00 -1.93 8.91
N PHE A 94 12.71 -2.81 8.19
CA PHE A 94 12.23 -3.45 6.98
C PHE A 94 10.88 -4.17 7.19
N LEU A 95 10.66 -4.81 8.35
CA LEU A 95 9.40 -5.52 8.63
C LEU A 95 8.21 -4.56 8.64
N TYR A 96 8.41 -3.35 9.16
CA TYR A 96 7.39 -2.32 9.11
C TYR A 96 7.13 -1.88 7.67
N VAL A 97 8.19 -1.45 6.97
CA VAL A 97 8.09 -0.86 5.63
C VAL A 97 7.52 -1.84 4.60
N MET A 98 7.94 -3.10 4.66
CA MET A 98 7.62 -4.09 3.63
C MET A 98 6.34 -4.86 3.86
N ILE A 99 5.95 -5.04 5.12
CA ILE A 99 4.89 -5.97 5.47
C ILE A 99 3.79 -5.23 6.22
N ALA A 100 4.12 -4.63 7.36
CA ALA A 100 3.11 -4.03 8.22
C ALA A 100 2.40 -2.84 7.54
N ALA A 101 3.17 -1.88 7.02
CA ALA A 101 2.61 -0.68 6.40
C ALA A 101 1.70 -0.99 5.19
N PRO A 102 2.10 -1.80 4.18
CA PRO A 102 1.23 -2.10 3.05
C PRO A 102 -0.07 -2.83 3.46
N ILE A 103 -0.01 -3.71 4.46
CA ILE A 103 -1.23 -4.37 4.98
C ILE A 103 -2.14 -3.36 5.67
N MET A 104 -1.58 -2.50 6.53
CA MET A 104 -2.34 -1.48 7.23
C MET A 104 -3.00 -0.51 6.24
N GLU A 105 -2.27 -0.07 5.23
CA GLU A 105 -2.78 0.80 4.16
C GLU A 105 -3.95 0.16 3.42
N GLU A 106 -3.82 -1.10 3.00
CA GLU A 106 -4.89 -1.78 2.28
C GLU A 106 -6.14 -1.97 3.16
N ILE A 107 -5.97 -2.32 4.44
CA ILE A 107 -7.09 -2.40 5.38
C ILE A 107 -7.77 -1.03 5.54
N ILE A 108 -7.00 0.04 5.75
CA ILE A 108 -7.55 1.38 5.98
C ILE A 108 -8.20 1.92 4.69
N PHE A 109 -7.46 2.04 3.61
CA PHE A 109 -7.92 2.73 2.41
C PHE A 109 -8.87 1.88 1.56
N ARG A 110 -8.64 0.56 1.45
CA ARG A 110 -9.49 -0.30 0.62
C ARG A 110 -10.64 -0.88 1.42
N ARG A 111 -10.34 -1.56 2.51
CA ARG A 111 -11.37 -2.29 3.24
C ARG A 111 -12.27 -1.39 4.08
N VAL A 112 -11.72 -0.36 4.73
CA VAL A 112 -12.51 0.58 5.53
C VAL A 112 -13.05 1.71 4.66
N PHE A 113 -12.21 2.52 4.03
CA PHE A 113 -12.70 3.68 3.27
C PHE A 113 -13.44 3.28 1.99
N PHE A 114 -12.77 2.65 1.03
CA PHE A 114 -13.36 2.34 -0.27
C PHE A 114 -14.60 1.45 -0.15
N ALA A 115 -14.53 0.33 0.57
CA ALA A 115 -15.69 -0.58 0.67
C ALA A 115 -16.91 0.04 1.37
N ASN A 116 -16.71 0.93 2.34
CA ASN A 116 -17.84 1.65 2.95
C ASN A 116 -18.37 2.77 2.07
N LEU A 117 -17.50 3.45 1.29
CA LEU A 117 -17.92 4.47 0.34
C LEU A 117 -18.73 3.88 -0.82
N ILE A 118 -18.48 2.64 -1.26
CA ILE A 118 -19.32 2.00 -2.30
C ILE A 118 -20.80 1.85 -1.87
N LYS A 119 -21.12 1.91 -0.58
CA LYS A 119 -22.51 1.77 -0.09
C LYS A 119 -23.38 2.97 -0.48
N PRO A 120 -23.00 4.23 -0.18
CA PRO A 120 -23.77 5.41 -0.57
C PRO A 120 -23.47 5.97 -1.97
N MET A 121 -22.42 5.52 -2.67
CA MET A 121 -22.03 6.04 -4.00
C MET A 121 -21.53 4.93 -4.92
N ASN A 122 -21.34 5.25 -6.21
CA ASN A 122 -20.83 4.26 -7.17
C ASN A 122 -19.35 3.90 -6.92
N VAL A 123 -18.94 2.75 -7.47
CA VAL A 123 -17.60 2.19 -7.30
C VAL A 123 -16.47 3.13 -7.77
N TYR A 124 -16.70 3.90 -8.84
CA TYR A 124 -15.68 4.77 -9.41
C TYR A 124 -15.40 5.97 -8.50
N LEU A 125 -16.44 6.62 -8.01
CA LEU A 125 -16.29 7.76 -7.09
C LEU A 125 -15.67 7.33 -5.76
N ALA A 126 -16.10 6.17 -5.23
CA ALA A 126 -15.50 5.60 -4.03
C ALA A 126 -13.99 5.32 -4.20
N ALA A 127 -13.60 4.78 -5.36
CA ALA A 127 -12.20 4.50 -5.67
C ALA A 127 -11.38 5.79 -5.77
N ILE A 128 -11.90 6.82 -6.45
CA ILE A 128 -11.22 8.11 -6.60
C ILE A 128 -10.99 8.76 -5.23
N ILE A 129 -12.02 8.84 -4.38
CA ILE A 129 -11.90 9.44 -3.05
C ILE A 129 -10.88 8.68 -2.20
N SER A 130 -10.97 7.35 -2.16
CA SER A 130 -10.02 6.51 -1.40
C SER A 130 -8.59 6.64 -1.94
N ALA A 131 -8.40 6.71 -3.26
CA ALA A 131 -7.10 6.89 -3.89
C ALA A 131 -6.48 8.26 -3.60
N CYS A 132 -7.28 9.33 -3.60
CA CYS A 132 -6.81 10.67 -3.23
C CYS A 132 -6.40 10.73 -1.76
N LEU A 133 -7.16 10.10 -0.86
CA LEU A 133 -6.79 10.00 0.57
C LEU A 133 -5.48 9.21 0.76
N PHE A 134 -5.33 8.09 0.06
CA PHE A 134 -4.11 7.30 0.04
C PHE A 134 -2.90 8.14 -0.42
N ALA A 135 -3.04 8.84 -1.55
CA ALA A 135 -1.97 9.69 -2.09
C ALA A 135 -1.60 10.85 -1.17
N PHE A 136 -2.59 11.48 -0.53
CA PHE A 136 -2.35 12.56 0.42
C PHE A 136 -1.52 12.09 1.62
N MET A 137 -1.79 10.88 2.14
CA MET A 137 -1.07 10.33 3.29
C MET A 137 0.38 9.93 2.99
N HIS A 138 0.76 9.82 1.72
CA HIS A 138 2.15 9.53 1.35
C HIS A 138 3.08 10.74 1.47
N GLN A 139 2.52 11.96 1.53
CA GLN A 139 3.27 13.21 1.70
C GLN A 139 4.48 13.35 0.76
N ASP A 140 4.36 12.84 -0.46
CA ASP A 140 5.41 12.83 -1.47
C ASP A 140 4.97 13.67 -2.67
N THR A 141 5.96 14.28 -3.32
CA THR A 141 5.81 15.02 -4.59
C THR A 141 5.18 14.20 -5.71
N ARG A 142 5.28 12.86 -5.69
CA ARG A 142 4.73 11.95 -6.70
C ARG A 142 3.23 11.66 -6.51
N PHE A 143 2.44 12.68 -6.21
CA PHE A 143 1.03 12.55 -5.86
C PHE A 143 0.21 11.76 -6.91
N LEU A 144 0.39 12.03 -8.21
CA LEU A 144 -0.36 11.34 -9.27
C LEU A 144 -0.04 9.86 -9.37
N VAL A 145 1.22 9.47 -9.13
CA VAL A 145 1.62 8.06 -9.03
C VAL A 145 0.87 7.37 -7.90
N TYR A 146 0.79 7.99 -6.72
CA TYR A 146 0.05 7.41 -5.58
C TYR A 146 -1.47 7.38 -5.81
N VAL A 147 -2.05 8.37 -6.49
CA VAL A 147 -3.47 8.30 -6.88
C VAL A 147 -3.69 7.13 -7.84
N ALA A 148 -2.86 6.98 -8.86
CA ALA A 148 -2.97 5.89 -9.83
C ALA A 148 -2.83 4.51 -9.15
N MET A 149 -1.84 4.36 -8.28
CA MET A 149 -1.68 3.18 -7.43
C MET A 149 -2.91 2.92 -6.56
N GLY A 150 -3.47 3.95 -5.94
CA GLY A 150 -4.63 3.80 -5.08
C GLY A 150 -5.88 3.35 -5.84
N LEU A 151 -6.06 3.85 -7.06
CA LEU A 151 -7.10 3.37 -7.97
C LEU A 151 -6.87 1.92 -8.37
N TRP A 152 -5.62 1.56 -8.68
CA TRP A 152 -5.25 0.21 -9.07
C TRP A 152 -5.51 -0.82 -7.98
N PHE A 153 -5.09 -0.58 -6.74
CA PHE A 153 -5.38 -1.48 -5.63
C PHE A 153 -6.88 -1.54 -5.27
N SER A 154 -7.62 -0.43 -5.44
CA SER A 154 -9.08 -0.46 -5.33
C SER A 154 -9.71 -1.38 -6.37
N PHE A 155 -9.20 -1.35 -7.60
CA PHE A 155 -9.62 -2.26 -8.67
C PHE A 155 -9.29 -3.73 -8.36
N ILE A 156 -8.05 -4.01 -7.93
CA ILE A 156 -7.61 -5.37 -7.58
C ILE A 156 -8.46 -5.93 -6.45
N TYR A 157 -8.68 -5.16 -5.37
CA TYR A 157 -9.55 -5.57 -4.27
C TYR A 157 -10.99 -5.83 -4.73
N TYR A 158 -11.57 -4.91 -5.50
CA TYR A 158 -12.96 -5.04 -5.96
C TYR A 158 -13.18 -6.24 -6.90
N LYS A 159 -12.22 -6.53 -7.79
CA LYS A 159 -12.31 -7.64 -8.74
C LYS A 159 -11.96 -8.99 -8.13
N SER A 160 -10.89 -9.06 -7.33
CA SER A 160 -10.50 -10.28 -6.64
C SER A 160 -11.44 -10.66 -5.50
N LYS A 161 -12.20 -9.69 -4.96
CA LYS A 161 -13.11 -9.85 -3.82
C LYS A 161 -12.41 -10.32 -2.55
N ASN A 162 -11.11 -10.07 -2.44
CA ASN A 162 -10.27 -10.50 -1.33
C ASN A 162 -9.24 -9.42 -1.01
N ILE A 163 -9.31 -8.85 0.21
CA ILE A 163 -8.39 -7.79 0.63
C ILE A 163 -6.93 -8.28 0.68
N TYR A 164 -6.72 -9.56 1.01
CA TYR A 164 -5.38 -10.13 1.11
C TYR A 164 -4.71 -10.27 -0.26
N VAL A 165 -5.47 -10.36 -1.34
CA VAL A 165 -4.94 -10.33 -2.72
C VAL A 165 -4.40 -8.96 -3.06
N SER A 166 -5.11 -7.90 -2.68
CA SER A 166 -4.63 -6.52 -2.86
C SER A 166 -3.38 -6.24 -2.01
N ALA A 167 -3.41 -6.63 -0.73
CA ALA A 167 -2.25 -6.52 0.17
C ALA A 167 -1.04 -7.32 -0.34
N GLY A 168 -1.23 -8.55 -0.80
CA GLY A 168 -0.17 -9.37 -1.40
C GLY A 168 0.44 -8.71 -2.64
N SER A 169 -0.41 -8.18 -3.53
CA SER A 169 0.04 -7.44 -4.72
C SER A 169 0.90 -6.22 -4.34
N HIS A 170 0.46 -5.47 -3.33
CA HIS A 170 1.14 -4.27 -2.86
C HIS A 170 2.50 -4.60 -2.25
N ILE A 171 2.56 -5.60 -1.35
CA ILE A 171 3.82 -6.05 -0.73
C ILE A 171 4.84 -6.49 -1.79
N ILE A 172 4.42 -7.32 -2.76
CA ILE A 172 5.33 -7.83 -3.78
C ILE A 172 5.79 -6.70 -4.71
N MET A 173 4.91 -5.79 -5.08
CA MET A 173 5.27 -4.62 -5.88
C MET A 173 6.29 -3.75 -5.14
N ASN A 174 6.07 -3.44 -3.86
CA ASN A 174 7.02 -2.66 -3.06
C ASN A 174 8.36 -3.37 -2.97
N ALA A 175 8.37 -4.70 -2.85
CA ALA A 175 9.61 -5.48 -2.76
C ALA A 175 10.40 -5.37 -4.07
N PHE A 176 9.70 -5.48 -5.20
CA PHE A 176 10.29 -5.30 -6.53
C PHE A 176 10.87 -3.89 -6.72
N VAL A 177 10.11 -2.85 -6.38
CA VAL A 177 10.56 -1.45 -6.56
C VAL A 177 11.75 -1.14 -5.64
N LEU A 178 11.72 -1.58 -4.39
CA LEU A 178 12.81 -1.32 -3.45
C LEU A 178 14.09 -2.06 -3.87
N THR A 179 14.00 -3.32 -4.29
CA THR A 179 15.17 -4.05 -4.79
C THR A 179 15.75 -3.42 -6.05
N MET A 180 14.91 -2.96 -6.99
CA MET A 180 15.35 -2.23 -8.17
C MET A 180 15.92 -0.84 -7.85
N GLY A 181 15.49 -0.21 -6.76
CA GLY A 181 16.00 1.08 -6.31
C GLY A 181 17.27 1.02 -5.46
N ILE A 182 17.65 -0.17 -4.98
CA ILE A 182 18.92 -0.42 -4.27
C ILE A 182 20.05 -0.79 -5.26
N MET A 183 19.70 -1.29 -6.45
CA MET A 183 20.63 -1.53 -7.57
C MET A 183 20.90 -0.25 -8.37
#